data_AF-A0A938PPY0-F1
#
_entry.id   AF-A0A938PPY0-F1
#
_cell.length_a   1.000
_cell.length_b   1.000
_cell.length_c   1.000
_cell.angle_alpha   90.00
_cell.angle_beta   90.00
_cell.angle_gamma   90.00
#
_symmetry.space_group_name_H-M   'P 1'
#
loop_
_entity.id
_entity.type
_entity.pdbx_description
1 polymer ?
#
loop_
_entity_poly.entity_id
_entity_poly.type
_entity_poly.pdbx_seq_one_letter_code
_entity_poly.pdbx_strand_id
1 'polypeptide(L)'
;MFRSLYACSPSAFRKSRNPVAEGLYAAYRPLLGARSAVHFNTPENAFPGLLEPLFNQQGAPVMQVDIVNLPHQRLATLSHQGPYNRIFEAFAKLGSIAGPAGLFGPDAAVLALYYDDPETTSPEELRSDAGVTVPKDKVLPATLIEKSLPAGRYARTMHNGNYALLGDSWARFMG
;
A
#
# COMPACT_ATOMS: atom_id res chain seq x y z
N MET A 1 -8.66 10.87 -27.18
CA MET A 1 -7.67 10.62 -26.10
C MET A 1 -6.92 9.29 -26.23
N PHE A 2 -7.55 8.13 -26.47
CA PHE A 2 -6.80 6.85 -26.62
C PHE A 2 -6.02 6.72 -27.95
N ARG A 3 -6.65 7.14 -29.07
CA ARG A 3 -6.10 6.97 -30.43
C ARG A 3 -4.86 7.84 -30.72
N SER A 4 -4.70 8.99 -30.04
CA SER A 4 -3.54 9.87 -30.24
C SER A 4 -2.30 9.39 -29.49
N LEU A 5 -2.45 8.52 -28.49
CA LEU A 5 -1.34 7.96 -27.72
C LEU A 5 -0.83 6.63 -28.32
N TYR A 6 -1.72 5.83 -28.93
CA TYR A 6 -1.39 4.48 -29.38
C TYR A 6 -1.61 4.23 -30.88
N ALA A 7 -1.98 5.28 -31.63
CA ALA A 7 -2.26 5.26 -33.08
C ALA A 7 -3.30 4.22 -33.56
N CYS A 8 -3.97 3.52 -32.64
CA CYS A 8 -4.94 2.47 -32.94
C CYS A 8 -6.11 2.51 -31.95
N SER A 9 -7.17 1.75 -32.22
CA SER A 9 -8.30 1.63 -31.30
C SER A 9 -7.99 0.68 -30.13
N PRO A 10 -8.62 0.84 -28.96
CA PRO A 10 -8.42 -0.04 -27.80
C PRO A 10 -8.63 -1.53 -28.11
N SER A 11 -9.58 -1.85 -28.99
CA SER A 11 -9.86 -3.23 -29.39
C SER A 11 -8.84 -3.79 -30.37
N ALA A 12 -8.19 -2.95 -31.19
CA ALA A 12 -7.11 -3.37 -32.08
C ALA A 12 -5.82 -3.63 -31.29
N PHE A 13 -5.51 -2.78 -30.31
CA PHE A 13 -4.38 -2.97 -29.39
C PHE A 13 -4.44 -4.31 -28.64
N ARG A 14 -5.64 -4.71 -28.18
CA ARG A 14 -5.85 -6.01 -27.52
C ARG A 14 -5.63 -7.22 -28.42
N LYS A 15 -5.71 -7.05 -29.75
CA LYS A 15 -5.56 -8.13 -30.73
C LYS A 15 -4.16 -8.21 -31.34
N SER A 16 -3.30 -7.21 -31.16
CA SER A 16 -2.00 -7.09 -31.85
C SER A 16 -0.79 -7.67 -31.10
N ARG A 17 -0.96 -8.48 -30.05
CA ARG A 17 0.17 -9.26 -29.50
C ARG A 17 0.52 -10.37 -30.48
N ASN A 18 1.46 -10.10 -31.39
CA ASN A 18 2.07 -11.09 -32.28
C ASN A 18 3.39 -11.63 -31.65
N PRO A 19 3.76 -12.91 -31.84
CA PRO A 19 4.68 -13.68 -30.99
C PRO A 19 6.19 -13.56 -31.29
N VAL A 20 6.67 -12.46 -31.87
CA VAL A 20 8.09 -12.34 -32.32
C VAL A 20 8.99 -11.69 -31.26
N ALA A 21 8.72 -11.97 -29.97
CA ALA A 21 9.58 -11.58 -28.85
C ALA A 21 10.28 -12.79 -28.21
N GLU A 22 10.37 -13.92 -28.92
CA GLU A 22 10.90 -15.18 -28.39
C GLU A 22 12.44 -15.28 -28.35
N GLY A 23 13.18 -14.45 -29.08
CA GLY A 23 14.62 -14.67 -29.27
C GLY A 23 15.55 -14.14 -28.17
N LEU A 24 15.26 -12.98 -27.57
CA LEU A 24 16.15 -12.32 -26.60
C LEU A 24 15.61 -12.32 -25.17
N TYR A 25 14.40 -12.84 -24.95
CA TYR A 25 13.80 -13.07 -23.63
C TYR A 25 13.95 -14.53 -23.14
N ALA A 26 14.62 -15.40 -23.89
CA ALA A 26 14.75 -16.82 -23.53
C ALA A 26 15.66 -17.09 -22.30
N ALA A 27 16.54 -16.15 -21.93
CA ALA A 27 17.44 -16.28 -20.79
C ALA A 27 16.95 -15.54 -19.51
N TYR A 28 15.82 -14.85 -19.58
CA TYR A 28 15.21 -14.18 -18.44
C TYR A 28 13.73 -14.56 -18.39
N ARG A 29 13.48 -15.74 -17.82
CA ARG A 29 12.13 -16.21 -17.50
C ARG A 29 11.89 -16.01 -16.00
N PRO A 30 11.45 -14.83 -15.54
CA PRO A 30 10.66 -14.81 -14.34
C PRO A 30 9.33 -15.47 -14.71
N LEU A 31 9.17 -16.65 -14.14
CA LEU A 31 7.98 -17.49 -14.20
C LEU A 31 6.72 -16.63 -14.07
N LEU A 32 5.78 -16.84 -15.00
CA LEU A 32 4.38 -16.50 -14.79
C LEU A 32 3.87 -17.30 -13.60
N GLY A 33 4.03 -16.75 -12.39
CA GLY A 33 3.23 -17.06 -11.22
C GLY A 33 1.99 -16.19 -11.24
N ALA A 34 1.00 -16.59 -12.03
CA ALA A 34 -0.28 -15.93 -12.18
C ALA A 34 -1.23 -16.28 -11.02
N ARG A 35 -1.98 -15.29 -10.52
CA ARG A 35 -3.08 -15.42 -9.52
C ARG A 35 -2.74 -16.11 -8.20
N SER A 36 -1.45 -16.23 -7.86
CA SER A 36 -0.95 -17.09 -6.79
C SER A 36 0.01 -16.32 -5.86
N ALA A 37 -0.33 -16.18 -4.59
CA ALA A 37 0.51 -16.66 -3.50
C ALA A 37 2.05 -16.47 -3.50
N VAL A 38 2.62 -15.27 -3.74
CA VAL A 38 4.09 -15.10 -3.73
C VAL A 38 4.56 -14.09 -2.68
N HIS A 39 5.61 -14.51 -1.97
CA HIS A 39 6.26 -13.81 -0.88
C HIS A 39 7.60 -13.22 -1.33
N PHE A 40 8.15 -12.33 -0.52
CA PHE A 40 9.53 -11.90 -0.63
C PHE A 40 10.44 -12.91 0.07
N ASN A 41 11.18 -13.67 -0.75
CA ASN A 41 12.25 -14.60 -0.37
C ASN A 41 11.78 -15.85 0.40
N THR A 42 11.71 -17.00 -0.28
CA THR A 42 11.76 -18.30 0.39
C THR A 42 13.23 -18.67 0.58
N PRO A 43 13.83 -18.57 1.79
CA PRO A 43 15.05 -19.29 2.04
C PRO A 43 14.75 -20.78 1.83
N GLU A 44 15.69 -21.46 1.21
CA GLU A 44 15.60 -22.77 0.59
C GLU A 44 15.30 -23.92 1.59
N ASN A 45 14.99 -23.57 2.85
CA ASN A 45 14.77 -24.47 4.00
C ASN A 45 13.61 -24.04 4.93
N ALA A 46 12.64 -23.22 4.50
CA ALA A 46 11.50 -22.88 5.36
C ALA A 46 10.46 -24.04 5.42
N PHE A 47 10.49 -24.81 6.52
CA PHE A 47 9.50 -25.76 7.04
C PHE A 47 8.35 -26.16 6.08
N PRO A 48 8.43 -27.32 5.40
CA PRO A 48 7.33 -27.82 4.58
C PRO A 48 6.08 -28.04 5.44
N GLY A 49 5.00 -27.33 5.14
CA GLY A 49 3.66 -27.57 5.70
C GLY A 49 3.18 -26.61 6.79
N LEU A 50 4.02 -25.74 7.36
CA LEU A 50 3.57 -24.81 8.41
C LEU A 50 2.97 -23.51 7.84
N LEU A 51 3.39 -23.09 6.64
CA LEU A 51 3.08 -21.76 6.12
C LEU A 51 2.27 -21.73 4.81
N GLU A 52 2.04 -22.87 4.14
CA GLU A 52 1.23 -22.93 2.89
C GLU A 52 -0.14 -22.20 2.96
N PRO A 53 -0.91 -22.24 4.07
CA PRO A 53 -2.19 -21.55 4.15
C PRO A 53 -2.09 -20.02 4.13
N LEU A 54 -0.94 -19.47 4.52
CA LEU A 54 -0.72 -18.01 4.59
C LEU A 54 -0.47 -17.41 3.23
N PHE A 55 -0.02 -18.23 2.29
CA PHE A 55 0.42 -17.77 0.99
C PHE A 55 -0.62 -18.06 -0.07
N ASN A 56 -1.35 -19.18 0.01
CA ASN A 56 -2.33 -19.56 -1.00
C ASN A 56 -3.73 -18.95 -0.86
N GLN A 57 -3.84 -17.68 -0.44
CA GLN A 57 -5.13 -16.98 -0.43
C GLN A 57 -5.35 -16.27 -1.77
N GLN A 58 -6.11 -16.90 -2.68
CA GLN A 58 -6.78 -16.15 -3.76
C GLN A 58 -7.71 -15.11 -3.13
N GLY A 59 -7.51 -13.83 -3.44
CA GLY A 59 -8.42 -12.76 -3.02
C GLY A 59 -9.85 -13.09 -3.41
N ALA A 60 -10.77 -13.00 -2.45
CA ALA A 60 -12.18 -13.33 -2.64
C ALA A 60 -12.79 -12.48 -3.79
N PRO A 61 -13.75 -13.02 -4.57
CA PRO A 61 -14.39 -12.29 -5.67
C PRO A 61 -15.16 -11.04 -5.23
N VAL A 62 -15.46 -10.94 -3.93
CA VAL A 62 -16.07 -9.80 -3.26
C VAL A 62 -15.05 -9.24 -2.27
N MET A 63 -14.84 -7.93 -2.30
CA MET A 63 -14.00 -7.25 -1.30
C MET A 63 -14.61 -7.46 0.09
N GLN A 64 -13.86 -8.10 0.98
CA GLN A 64 -14.28 -8.24 2.36
C GLN A 64 -14.11 -6.90 3.08
N VAL A 65 -15.21 -6.38 3.61
CA VAL A 65 -15.22 -5.15 4.42
C VAL A 65 -15.74 -5.49 5.80
N ASP A 66 -14.90 -5.26 6.81
CA ASP A 66 -15.28 -5.38 8.21
C ASP A 66 -15.62 -3.99 8.77
N ILE A 67 -16.64 -3.92 9.63
CA ILE A 67 -16.87 -2.75 10.49
C ILE A 67 -16.24 -3.04 11.84
N VAL A 68 -15.22 -2.26 12.21
CA VAL A 68 -14.49 -2.40 13.47
C VAL A 68 -14.69 -1.17 14.34
N ASN A 69 -14.72 -1.36 15.66
CA ASN A 69 -14.63 -0.26 16.61
C ASN A 69 -13.16 -0.03 16.94
N LEU A 70 -12.65 1.16 16.63
CA LEU A 70 -11.31 1.57 17.02
C LEU A 70 -11.39 2.50 18.22
N PRO A 71 -10.50 2.34 19.22
CA PRO A 71 -10.35 3.34 20.28
C PRO A 71 -9.71 4.61 19.71
N HIS A 72 -9.75 5.69 20.47
CA HIS A 72 -8.99 6.89 20.16
C HIS A 72 -7.50 6.57 20.10
N GLN A 73 -6.81 7.01 19.05
CA GLN A 73 -5.38 6.81 18.88
C GLN A 73 -4.66 8.16 18.81
N ARG A 74 -3.58 8.28 19.56
CA ARG A 74 -2.65 9.41 19.48
C ARG A 74 -1.54 9.05 18.51
N LEU A 75 -1.22 9.95 17.60
CA LEU A 75 -0.28 9.72 16.50
C LEU A 75 0.85 10.74 16.56
N ALA A 76 2.08 10.28 16.31
CA ALA A 76 3.19 11.14 15.92
C ALA A 76 3.32 11.08 14.40
N THR A 77 3.26 12.23 13.73
CA THR A 77 3.13 12.31 12.27
C THR A 77 4.15 13.22 11.64
N LEU A 78 4.43 12.97 10.36
CA LEU A 78 5.21 13.82 9.49
C LEU A 78 4.46 14.02 8.18
N SER A 79 4.20 15.28 7.83
CA SER A 79 3.42 15.62 6.65
C SER A 79 4.16 15.39 5.35
N HIS A 80 3.39 14.99 4.34
CA HIS A 80 3.80 14.79 2.96
C HIS A 80 2.84 15.57 2.06
N GLN A 81 3.41 16.36 1.16
CA GLN A 81 2.67 16.99 0.07
C GLN A 81 3.25 16.52 -1.25
N GLY A 82 2.37 16.12 -2.17
CA GLY A 82 2.71 15.57 -3.46
C GLY A 82 2.13 14.16 -3.67
N PRO A 83 2.57 13.47 -4.74
CA PRO A 83 1.99 12.20 -5.15
C PRO A 83 2.02 11.15 -4.02
N TYR A 84 0.88 10.47 -3.80
CA TYR A 84 0.75 9.47 -2.74
C TYR A 84 1.69 8.27 -2.91
N ASN A 85 2.06 7.91 -4.15
CA ASN A 85 3.07 6.88 -4.40
C ASN A 85 4.49 7.28 -3.95
N ARG A 86 4.72 8.53 -3.54
CA ARG A 86 5.97 9.04 -2.96
C ARG A 86 5.95 9.23 -1.45
N ILE A 87 4.84 8.90 -0.77
CA ILE A 87 4.72 9.02 0.69
C ILE A 87 5.77 8.22 1.47
N PHE A 88 6.38 7.19 0.84
CA PHE A 88 7.48 6.44 1.44
C PHE A 88 8.66 7.33 1.87
N GLU A 89 8.86 8.48 1.24
CA GLU A 89 9.88 9.45 1.62
C GLU A 89 9.60 10.07 3.00
N ALA A 90 8.33 10.35 3.29
CA ALA A 90 7.90 10.81 4.61
C ALA A 90 8.01 9.69 5.65
N PHE A 91 7.70 8.43 5.30
CA PHE A 91 7.93 7.29 6.19
C PHE A 91 9.41 7.07 6.50
N ALA A 92 10.30 7.22 5.52
CA ALA A 92 11.74 7.12 5.75
C ALA A 92 12.23 8.20 6.74
N LYS A 93 11.78 9.45 6.55
CA LYS A 93 12.08 10.56 7.47
C LYS A 93 11.48 10.32 8.86
N LEU A 94 10.22 9.91 8.94
CA LEU A 94 9.56 9.54 10.19
C LEU A 94 10.37 8.47 10.91
N GLY A 95 10.78 7.40 10.23
CA GLY A 95 11.59 6.32 10.80
C GLY A 95 12.91 6.81 11.39
N SER A 96 13.60 7.72 10.70
CA SER A 96 14.87 8.31 11.17
C SER A 96 14.73 9.14 12.45
N ILE A 97 13.54 9.68 12.74
CA ILE A 97 13.24 10.47 13.94
C ILE A 97 12.64 9.59 15.04
N ALA A 98 11.62 8.80 14.67
CA ALA A 98 10.82 7.98 15.58
C ALA A 98 11.60 6.78 16.13
N GLY A 99 12.52 6.21 15.34
CA GLY A 99 13.37 5.09 15.75
C GLY A 99 14.24 5.42 16.96
N PRO A 100 15.15 6.41 16.86
CA PRO A 100 15.97 6.84 17.99
C PRO A 100 15.16 7.35 19.20
N ALA A 101 13.97 7.91 18.97
CA ALA A 101 13.06 8.34 20.04
C ALA A 101 12.28 7.17 20.71
N GLY A 102 12.47 5.93 20.24
CA GLY A 102 11.81 4.73 20.76
C GLY A 102 10.29 4.81 20.65
N LEU A 103 9.78 5.28 19.51
CA LEU A 103 8.34 5.34 19.23
C LEU A 103 7.79 4.04 18.61
N PHE A 104 8.66 3.18 18.06
CA PHE A 104 8.27 1.86 17.54
C PHE A 104 8.26 0.80 18.65
N GLY A 105 7.35 0.97 19.62
CA GLY A 105 7.11 -0.03 20.66
C GLY A 105 6.34 -1.26 20.15
N PRO A 106 6.15 -2.29 21.00
CA PRO A 106 5.46 -3.53 20.62
C PRO A 106 4.05 -3.32 20.05
N ASP A 107 3.32 -2.35 20.59
CA ASP A 107 1.94 -2.05 20.18
C ASP A 107 1.85 -0.88 19.17
N ALA A 108 2.99 -0.41 18.66
CA ALA A 108 3.01 0.72 17.73
C ALA A 108 2.55 0.27 16.33
N ALA A 109 1.48 0.88 15.83
CA ALA A 109 1.04 0.74 14.45
C ALA A 109 1.59 1.89 13.60
N VAL A 110 2.09 1.57 12.41
CA VAL A 110 2.50 2.53 11.38
C VAL A 110 1.36 2.68 10.38
N LEU A 111 0.98 3.91 10.06
CA LEU A 111 -0.17 4.20 9.19
C LEU A 111 0.06 5.47 8.38
N ALA A 112 -0.71 5.61 7.30
CA ALA A 112 -0.81 6.84 6.53
C ALA A 112 -2.20 7.45 6.70
N LEU A 113 -2.26 8.78 6.79
CA LEU A 113 -3.49 9.55 6.70
C LEU A 113 -3.53 10.22 5.33
N TYR A 114 -4.59 10.00 4.56
CA TYR A 114 -4.81 10.62 3.25
C TYR A 114 -5.99 11.58 3.33
N TYR A 115 -5.82 12.80 2.82
CA TYR A 115 -6.78 13.90 3.03
C TYR A 115 -7.55 14.28 1.77
N ASP A 116 -7.04 13.89 0.61
CA ASP A 116 -7.50 14.36 -0.68
C ASP A 116 -7.75 13.15 -1.59
N ASP A 117 -8.62 13.36 -2.58
CA ASP A 117 -8.93 12.34 -3.58
C ASP A 117 -7.97 12.48 -4.78
N PRO A 118 -7.14 11.47 -5.09
CA PRO A 118 -6.19 11.52 -6.19
C PRO A 118 -6.83 11.57 -7.59
N GLU A 119 -8.12 11.27 -7.72
CA GLU A 119 -8.83 11.40 -9.00
C GLU A 119 -9.27 12.84 -9.29
N THR A 120 -9.40 13.68 -8.27
CA THR A 120 -9.95 15.04 -8.37
C THR A 120 -8.98 16.14 -7.95
N THR A 121 -7.96 15.81 -7.17
CA THR A 121 -6.92 16.75 -6.71
C THR A 121 -5.62 16.54 -7.50
N SER A 122 -4.95 17.63 -7.87
CA SER A 122 -3.73 17.51 -8.66
C SER A 122 -2.59 16.86 -7.86
N PRO A 123 -1.69 16.09 -8.49
CA PRO A 123 -0.69 15.32 -7.77
C PRO A 123 0.21 16.15 -6.84
N GLU A 124 0.49 17.40 -7.18
CA GLU A 124 1.28 18.34 -6.38
C GLU A 124 0.54 18.92 -5.17
N GLU A 125 -0.79 18.93 -5.21
CA GLU A 125 -1.63 19.44 -4.11
C GLU A 125 -2.03 18.37 -3.11
N LEU A 126 -1.91 17.08 -3.47
CA LEU A 126 -2.25 15.95 -2.61
C LEU A 126 -1.52 16.00 -1.26
N ARG A 127 -2.27 15.91 -0.16
CA ARG A 127 -1.75 15.91 1.20
C ARG A 127 -1.94 14.55 1.85
N SER A 128 -0.93 14.13 2.59
CA SER A 128 -0.98 12.95 3.42
C SER A 128 -0.02 13.10 4.60
N ASP A 129 -0.16 12.27 5.62
CA ASP A 129 0.87 12.15 6.66
C ASP A 129 1.31 10.70 6.81
N ALA A 130 2.62 10.52 7.01
CA ALA A 130 3.17 9.30 7.58
C ALA A 130 3.05 9.38 9.10
N GLY A 131 2.53 8.34 9.74
CA GLY A 131 2.26 8.34 11.18
C GLY A 131 2.62 7.04 11.89
N VAL A 132 2.86 7.15 13.19
CA VAL A 132 2.98 6.03 14.13
C VAL A 132 2.11 6.30 15.36
N THR A 133 1.39 5.29 15.83
CA THR A 133 0.63 5.40 17.09
C THR A 133 1.58 5.49 18.28
N VAL A 134 1.26 6.34 19.25
CA VAL A 134 2.09 6.55 20.44
C VAL A 134 1.26 6.43 21.73
N PRO A 135 1.86 5.92 22.83
CA PRO A 135 1.23 5.96 24.14
C PRO A 135 0.90 7.39 24.59
N LYS A 136 -0.10 7.54 25.45
CA LYS A 136 -0.55 8.84 25.97
C LYS A 136 0.57 9.67 26.59
N ASP A 137 1.45 9.01 27.35
CA ASP A 137 2.48 9.69 28.14
C ASP A 137 3.83 9.82 27.40
N LYS A 138 3.88 9.43 26.13
CA LYS A 138 5.12 9.49 25.34
C LYS A 138 5.36 10.92 24.86
N VAL A 139 6.49 11.51 25.26
CA VAL A 139 6.93 12.82 24.75
C VAL A 139 7.37 12.66 23.29
N LEU A 140 6.88 13.55 22.42
CA LEU A 140 7.23 13.55 21.00
C LEU A 140 8.43 14.45 20.73
N PRO A 141 9.32 14.05 19.80
CA PRO A 141 10.28 14.97 19.21
C PRO A 141 9.58 16.19 18.62
N ALA A 142 10.12 17.39 18.83
CA ALA A 142 9.52 18.65 18.36
C ALA A 142 9.32 18.74 16.84
N THR A 143 10.01 17.88 16.08
CA THR A 143 9.90 17.79 14.63
C THR A 143 8.68 16.99 14.16
N LEU A 144 8.04 16.21 15.04
CA LEU A 144 6.83 15.45 14.73
C LEU A 144 5.58 16.21 15.16
N ILE A 145 4.55 16.11 14.33
CA ILE A 145 3.26 16.74 14.59
C ILE A 145 2.36 15.73 15.27
N GLU A 146 1.78 16.10 16.39
CA GLU A 146 0.76 15.27 17.05
C GLU A 146 -0.57 15.37 16.31
N LYS A 147 -1.17 14.21 16.03
CA LYS A 147 -2.54 14.09 15.51
C LYS A 147 -3.33 13.05 16.30
N SER A 148 -4.65 13.13 16.20
CA SER A 148 -5.56 12.14 16.81
C SER A 148 -6.42 11.46 15.75
N LEU A 149 -6.56 10.14 15.89
CA LEU A 149 -7.60 9.37 15.24
C LEU A 149 -8.74 9.18 16.26
N PRO A 150 -9.95 9.72 16.01
CA PRO A 150 -11.04 9.64 16.97
C PRO A 150 -11.49 8.19 17.18
N ALA A 151 -12.03 7.91 18.37
CA ALA A 151 -12.70 6.64 18.61
C ALA A 151 -13.96 6.55 17.75
N GLY A 152 -14.28 5.36 17.23
CA GLY A 152 -15.49 5.20 16.44
C GLY A 152 -15.55 3.90 15.65
N ARG A 153 -16.58 3.82 14.81
CA ARG A 153 -16.75 2.74 13.83
C ARG A 153 -15.99 3.10 12.55
N TYR A 154 -15.15 2.18 12.12
CA TYR A 154 -14.36 2.28 10.90
C TYR A 154 -14.67 1.09 10.00
N ALA A 155 -14.85 1.36 8.71
CA ALA A 155 -14.80 0.31 7.70
C ALA A 155 -13.33 0.00 7.41
N ARG A 156 -12.99 -1.28 7.31
CA ARG A 156 -11.65 -1.77 7.01
C ARG A 156 -11.71 -2.88 5.99
N THR A 157 -10.79 -2.86 5.05
CA THR A 157 -10.48 -4.00 4.18
C THR A 157 -8.98 -4.29 4.20
N MET A 158 -8.60 -5.48 3.76
CA MET A 158 -7.20 -5.88 3.62
C MET A 158 -6.84 -5.93 2.14
N HIS A 159 -5.85 -5.13 1.74
CA HIS A 159 -5.20 -5.30 0.46
C HIS A 159 -4.09 -6.34 0.59
N ASN A 160 -4.25 -7.47 -0.10
CA ASN A 160 -3.22 -8.50 -0.21
C ASN A 160 -2.77 -8.58 -1.67
N GLY A 161 -1.52 -8.18 -1.96
CA GLY A 161 -0.95 -8.26 -3.30
C GLY A 161 0.02 -7.13 -3.65
N ASN A 162 0.18 -6.90 -4.95
CA ASN A 162 1.08 -5.88 -5.47
C ASN A 162 0.60 -4.48 -5.05
N TYR A 163 1.47 -3.75 -4.36
CA TYR A 163 1.22 -2.39 -3.89
C TYR A 163 0.77 -1.43 -5.00
N ALA A 164 1.18 -1.65 -6.26
CA ALA A 164 0.71 -0.86 -7.39
C ALA A 164 -0.82 -0.95 -7.62
N LEU A 165 -1.46 -2.01 -7.12
CA LEU A 165 -2.92 -2.24 -7.17
C LEU A 165 -3.65 -1.74 -5.91
N LEU A 166 -2.94 -1.06 -5.00
CA LEU A 166 -3.55 -0.49 -3.79
C LEU A 166 -4.59 0.58 -4.16
N GLY A 167 -4.31 1.40 -5.18
CA GLY A 167 -5.26 2.40 -5.70
C GLY A 167 -6.56 1.76 -6.20
N ASP A 168 -6.46 0.69 -7.00
CA ASP A 168 -7.63 -0.07 -7.47
C ASP A 168 -8.43 -0.67 -6.30
N SER A 169 -7.72 -1.11 -5.26
CA SER A 169 -8.37 -1.65 -4.05
C SER A 169 -9.08 -0.56 -3.27
N TRP A 170 -8.47 0.63 -3.17
CA TRP A 170 -9.11 1.78 -2.54
C TRP A 170 -10.35 2.24 -3.31
N ALA A 171 -10.28 2.33 -4.64
CA ALA A 171 -11.43 2.69 -5.47
C ALA A 171 -12.62 1.74 -5.26
N ARG A 172 -12.37 0.42 -5.29
CA ARG A 172 -13.41 -0.59 -5.01
C ARG A 172 -13.98 -0.52 -3.58
N PHE A 173 -13.17 -0.08 -2.62
CA PHE A 173 -13.59 0.08 -1.23
C PHE A 173 -14.53 1.28 -1.05
N MET A 174 -14.30 2.35 -1.81
CA MET A 174 -15.08 3.59 -1.74
C MET A 174 -16.40 3.53 -2.54
N GLY A 175 -16.49 2.66 -3.55
CA GLY A 175 -17.73 2.40 -4.32
C GLY A 175 -17.66 2.86 -5.76
#